data_AF-A0A8H5EFH6-F1
#
_entry.id   AF-A0A8H5EFH6-F1
#
_cell.length_a   1.000
_cell.length_b   1.000
_cell.length_c   1.000
_cell.angle_alpha   90.00
_cell.angle_beta   90.00
_cell.angle_gamma   90.00
#
_symmetry.space_group_name_H-M   'P 1'
#
loop_
_entity.id
_entity.type
_entity.pdbx_description
1 polymer ?
#
loop_
_entity_poly.entity_id
_entity_poly.type
_entity_poly.pdbx_seq_one_letter_code
_entity_poly.pdbx_strand_id
1 'polypeptide(L)'
;MLAAKGAEHVDGWVRDLARNIISPPEFVIGPSNPRPTPIPPGQPHAPREEDCEIAYPSADNFYMKILGTKGFTSRQKLEATLEYASYMEFKHQSEGAEALYHLALAEATQGVDMSQPPYNPKTFVLNEKAGLPSQNVLDAVTAMANFKARSGKVDAALPIYLSLLKARRYLPNDPPPTVQLKTKSHSVLDKVAKTFSQADYPPPPPDGTQPPWRSRHERCQEASLSLWIGEILFSTSSKDDGLSWTRDSVDVAEEQLRNMDLLTADNAAKATCRECLSAGLANWGKMVNKLAKEEELQQAKASTQSGVFSFWSATPPSAEDRWTAEEAVVRERVRRTRELIEDLTPAGPNIASLFKA
;
A
#
# COMPACT_ATOMS: atom_id res chain seq x y z
N MET A 1 -5.39 13.19 12.68
CA MET A 1 -4.69 12.62 11.50
C MET A 1 -3.79 13.64 10.80
N LEU A 2 -4.29 14.68 10.12
CA LEU A 2 -3.42 15.61 9.37
C LEU A 2 -2.33 16.28 10.21
N ALA A 3 -2.63 16.67 11.45
CA ALA A 3 -1.61 17.21 12.36
C ALA A 3 -0.50 16.19 12.70
N ALA A 4 -0.84 14.91 12.84
CA ALA A 4 0.14 13.85 13.09
C ALA A 4 1.03 13.63 11.86
N LYS A 5 0.45 13.50 10.66
CA LYS A 5 1.21 13.41 9.39
C LYS A 5 2.09 14.63 9.15
N GLY A 6 1.58 15.82 9.46
CA GLY A 6 2.38 17.05 9.42
C GLY A 6 3.59 16.96 10.34
N ALA A 7 3.40 16.48 11.58
CA ALA A 7 4.46 16.30 12.55
C ALA A 7 5.51 15.26 12.11
N GLU A 8 5.12 14.20 11.39
CA GLU A 8 6.07 13.23 10.81
C GLU A 8 7.02 13.88 9.80
N HIS A 9 6.51 14.78 8.95
CA HIS A 9 7.31 15.47 7.94
C HIS A 9 8.28 16.49 8.54
N VAL A 10 7.92 17.10 9.67
CA VAL A 10 8.76 18.07 10.39
C VAL A 10 9.48 17.45 11.58
N ASP A 11 9.54 16.12 11.65
CA ASP A 11 10.13 15.43 12.78
C ASP A 11 11.65 15.66 12.84
N GLY A 12 12.14 15.95 14.06
CA GLY A 12 13.53 16.30 14.29
C GLY A 12 13.95 17.68 13.77
N TRP A 13 13.04 18.51 13.26
CA TRP A 13 13.36 19.88 12.88
C TRP A 13 13.75 20.69 14.11
N VAL A 14 14.77 21.52 13.96
CA VAL A 14 15.30 22.33 15.05
C VAL A 14 15.11 23.81 14.80
N ARG A 15 15.01 24.56 15.88
CA ARG A 15 14.90 26.01 15.90
C ARG A 15 16.15 26.58 16.55
N ASP A 16 16.85 27.42 15.81
CA ASP A 16 17.97 28.22 16.32
C ASP A 16 17.44 29.28 17.29
N LEU A 17 17.93 29.28 18.54
CA LEU A 17 17.49 30.22 19.58
C LEU A 17 17.98 31.66 19.32
N ALA A 18 19.13 31.83 18.66
CA ALA A 18 19.72 33.14 18.40
C ALA A 18 19.07 33.83 17.21
N ARG A 19 18.79 33.07 16.14
CA ARG A 19 18.25 33.62 14.88
C ARG A 19 16.76 33.41 14.71
N ASN A 20 16.16 32.55 15.52
CA ASN A 20 14.76 32.15 15.40
C ASN A 20 14.42 31.54 14.03
N ILE A 21 15.36 30.78 13.45
CA ILE A 21 15.22 30.12 12.15
C ILE A 21 15.00 28.65 12.39
N ILE A 22 14.03 28.08 11.67
CA ILE A 22 13.75 26.64 11.70
C ILE A 22 14.55 25.98 10.57
N SER A 23 15.28 24.93 10.90
CA SER A 23 16.14 24.21 9.96
C SER A 23 15.89 22.69 10.05
N PRO A 24 15.82 22.00 8.89
CA PRO A 24 15.84 20.55 8.84
C PRO A 24 17.10 19.97 9.48
N PRO A 25 17.02 18.79 10.14
CA PRO A 25 18.15 18.20 10.86
C PRO A 25 19.34 17.84 9.95
N GLU A 26 19.10 17.60 8.66
CA GLU A 26 20.14 17.28 7.67
C GLU A 26 21.18 18.39 7.49
N PHE A 27 20.78 19.66 7.71
CA PHE A 27 21.67 20.83 7.55
C PHE A 27 22.35 21.26 8.86
N VAL A 28 21.91 20.74 10.01
CA VAL A 28 22.39 21.18 11.32
C VAL A 28 23.77 20.62 11.59
N ILE A 29 24.70 21.49 11.99
CA ILE A 29 26.07 21.08 12.34
C ILE A 29 26.07 20.64 13.80
N GLY A 30 26.41 19.38 14.07
CA GLY A 30 26.57 18.94 15.45
C GLY A 30 27.06 17.50 15.62
N PRO A 31 27.22 17.03 16.86
CA PRO A 31 27.65 15.66 17.15
C PRO A 31 26.74 14.60 16.52
N SER A 32 25.44 14.88 16.44
CA SER A 32 24.45 13.96 15.85
C SER A 32 24.54 13.91 14.31
N ASN A 33 25.11 14.95 13.69
CA ASN A 33 25.31 15.05 12.26
C ASN A 33 26.70 15.62 11.93
N PRO A 34 27.77 14.80 11.98
CA PRO A 34 29.14 15.25 11.79
C PRO A 34 29.47 15.68 10.35
N ARG A 35 28.61 15.33 9.38
CA ARG A 35 28.75 15.69 7.96
C ARG A 35 27.40 16.19 7.42
N PRO A 36 27.00 17.42 7.76
CA PRO A 36 25.73 17.97 7.30
C PRO A 36 25.72 18.16 5.80
N THR A 37 24.54 18.07 5.20
CA THR A 37 24.36 18.37 3.79
C THR A 37 24.64 19.84 3.54
N PRO A 38 25.26 20.21 2.39
CA PRO A 38 25.46 21.60 2.05
C PRO A 38 24.13 22.31 1.87
N ILE A 39 24.00 23.49 2.48
CA ILE A 39 22.80 24.31 2.36
C ILE A 39 22.69 24.84 0.92
N PRO A 40 21.48 24.87 0.32
CA PRO A 40 21.25 25.47 -0.99
C PRO A 40 21.71 26.95 -1.07
N PRO A 41 22.20 27.41 -2.23
CA PRO A 41 22.67 28.78 -2.38
C PRO A 41 21.56 29.80 -2.10
N GLY A 42 21.88 30.86 -1.36
CA GLY A 42 20.94 31.95 -1.00
C GLY A 42 20.25 31.80 0.36
N GLN A 43 20.47 30.69 1.07
CA GLN A 43 19.92 30.45 2.41
C GLN A 43 20.93 30.81 3.52
N PRO A 44 20.46 31.10 4.75
CA PRO A 44 21.33 31.43 5.89
C PRO A 44 22.23 30.25 6.28
N HIS A 45 23.35 30.56 6.96
CA HIS A 45 24.31 29.54 7.39
C HIS A 45 23.69 28.55 8.40
N ALA A 46 24.14 27.29 8.34
CA ALA A 46 23.67 26.20 9.16
C ALA A 46 23.75 26.55 10.65
N PRO A 47 22.70 26.28 11.42
CA PRO A 47 22.77 26.44 12.86
C PRO A 47 23.61 25.31 13.47
N ARG A 48 24.15 25.58 14.66
CA ARG A 48 24.84 24.59 15.46
C ARG A 48 23.84 23.88 16.36
N GLU A 49 24.00 22.57 16.52
CA GLU A 49 23.12 21.74 17.35
C GLU A 49 23.08 22.21 18.82
N GLU A 50 24.19 22.77 19.34
CA GLU A 50 24.29 23.31 20.70
C GLU A 50 23.38 24.52 20.98
N ASP A 51 23.07 25.31 19.95
CA ASP A 51 22.27 26.53 20.03
C ASP A 51 20.81 26.31 19.59
N CYS A 52 20.42 25.05 19.43
CA CYS A 52 19.15 24.66 18.85
C CYS A 52 18.24 23.95 19.86
N GLU A 53 16.93 24.20 19.74
CA GLU A 53 15.89 23.42 20.39
C GLU A 53 15.03 22.69 19.36
N ILE A 54 14.28 21.67 19.78
CA ILE A 54 13.33 20.99 18.88
C ILE A 54 12.19 21.97 18.53
N ALA A 55 11.95 22.18 17.24
CA ALA A 55 10.99 23.18 16.75
C ALA A 55 9.53 22.74 16.93
N TYR A 56 9.25 21.45 16.76
CA TYR A 56 7.91 20.89 16.75
C TYR A 56 7.80 19.66 17.65
N PRO A 57 6.64 19.43 18.30
CA PRO A 57 6.43 18.21 19.08
C PRO A 57 6.47 16.97 18.18
N SER A 58 6.93 15.85 18.72
CA SER A 58 6.97 14.56 18.00
C SER A 58 5.58 14.11 17.56
N ALA A 59 5.53 13.34 16.47
CA ALA A 59 4.30 12.75 15.96
C ALA A 59 3.58 11.89 17.01
N ASP A 60 4.33 11.22 17.89
CA ASP A 60 3.83 10.37 18.99
C ASP A 60 2.81 11.12 19.85
N ASN A 61 3.06 12.40 20.16
CA ASN A 61 2.17 13.20 20.99
C ASN A 61 0.78 13.35 20.34
N PHE A 62 0.74 13.49 19.02
CA PHE A 62 -0.52 13.61 18.28
C PHE A 62 -1.24 12.26 18.18
N TYR A 63 -0.51 11.18 17.90
CA TYR A 63 -1.10 9.84 17.84
C TYR A 63 -1.65 9.40 19.20
N MET A 64 -0.85 9.52 20.26
CA MET A 64 -1.29 9.20 21.63
C MET A 64 -2.49 10.04 22.05
N LYS A 65 -2.54 11.32 21.65
CA LYS A 65 -3.72 12.16 21.88
C LYS A 65 -4.96 11.63 21.16
N ILE A 66 -4.84 11.18 19.90
CA ILE A 66 -5.97 10.60 19.16
C ILE A 66 -6.46 9.32 19.86
N LEU A 67 -5.54 8.42 20.21
CA LEU A 67 -5.88 7.13 20.85
C LEU A 67 -6.50 7.32 22.25
N GLY A 68 -6.02 8.30 23.02
CA GLY A 68 -6.51 8.61 24.36
C GLY A 68 -7.81 9.44 24.41
N THR A 69 -8.22 10.05 23.30
CA THR A 69 -9.41 10.92 23.26
C THR A 69 -10.68 10.08 23.17
N LYS A 70 -11.66 10.39 24.02
CA LYS A 70 -13.01 9.81 23.96
C LYS A 70 -13.81 10.45 22.83
N GLY A 71 -14.55 9.64 22.07
CA GLY A 71 -15.45 10.11 21.00
C GLY A 71 -15.01 9.77 19.58
N PHE A 72 -13.77 9.29 19.38
CA PHE A 72 -13.35 8.72 18.10
C PHE A 72 -13.96 7.32 17.90
N THR A 73 -14.34 7.02 16.66
CA THR A 73 -14.85 5.70 16.28
C THR A 73 -13.74 4.65 16.29
N SER A 74 -14.10 3.37 16.34
CA SER A 74 -13.13 2.27 16.26
C SER A 74 -12.31 2.35 14.96
N ARG A 75 -12.95 2.72 13.84
CA ARG A 75 -12.27 2.98 12.56
C ARG A 75 -11.19 4.04 12.68
N GLN A 76 -11.51 5.19 13.26
CA GLN A 76 -10.58 6.32 13.35
C GLN A 76 -9.39 6.00 14.25
N LYS A 77 -9.62 5.26 15.34
CA LYS A 77 -8.55 4.78 16.22
C LYS A 77 -7.69 3.73 15.53
N LEU A 78 -8.30 2.79 14.82
CA LEU A 78 -7.60 1.80 14.01
C LEU A 78 -6.66 2.48 13.00
N GLU A 79 -7.19 3.38 12.17
CA GLU A 79 -6.40 4.11 11.16
C GLU A 79 -5.25 4.89 11.82
N ALA A 80 -5.52 5.60 12.92
CA ALA A 80 -4.48 6.30 13.68
C ALA A 80 -3.40 5.35 14.22
N THR A 81 -3.79 4.16 14.67
CA THR A 81 -2.86 3.16 15.19
C THR A 81 -1.99 2.56 14.08
N LEU A 82 -2.57 2.27 12.91
CA LEU A 82 -1.83 1.73 11.77
C LEU A 82 -0.81 2.73 11.21
N GLU A 83 -1.19 4.01 11.14
CA GLU A 83 -0.28 5.09 10.73
C GLU A 83 0.83 5.29 11.77
N TYR A 84 0.49 5.25 13.06
CA TYR A 84 1.49 5.31 14.13
C TYR A 84 2.46 4.11 14.09
N ALA A 85 1.96 2.89 13.84
CA ALA A 85 2.81 1.72 13.67
C ALA A 85 3.79 1.89 12.50
N SER A 86 3.31 2.43 11.38
CA SER A 86 4.13 2.72 10.20
C SER A 86 5.22 3.77 10.49
N TYR A 87 4.89 4.80 11.28
CA TYR A 87 5.87 5.78 11.77
C TYR A 87 6.94 5.15 12.68
N MET A 88 6.54 4.26 13.58
CA MET A 88 7.49 3.54 14.44
C MET A 88 8.40 2.60 13.63
N GLU A 89 7.89 1.96 12.58
CA GLU A 89 8.71 1.20 11.62
C GLU A 89 9.72 2.10 10.89
N PHE A 90 9.29 3.30 10.46
CA PHE A 90 10.17 4.29 9.84
C PHE A 90 11.29 4.73 10.80
N LYS A 91 10.99 4.83 12.10
CA LYS A 91 11.97 5.10 13.17
C LYS A 91 12.84 3.89 13.55
N HIS A 92 12.69 2.76 12.86
CA HIS A 92 13.38 1.49 13.15
C HIS A 92 13.10 0.94 14.57
N GLN A 93 11.96 1.29 15.15
CA GLN A 93 11.51 0.80 16.45
C GLN A 93 10.53 -0.37 16.28
N SER A 94 11.07 -1.53 15.88
CA SER A 94 10.26 -2.70 15.50
C SER A 94 9.38 -3.26 16.62
N GLU A 95 9.84 -3.23 17.87
CA GLU A 95 9.06 -3.70 19.03
C GLU A 95 7.84 -2.80 19.30
N GLY A 96 8.04 -1.48 19.23
CA GLY A 96 6.95 -0.51 19.35
C GLY A 96 5.93 -0.64 18.22
N ALA A 97 6.41 -0.84 16.98
CA ALA A 97 5.54 -1.09 15.83
C ALA A 97 4.71 -2.38 16.00
N GLU A 98 5.32 -3.47 16.46
CA GLU A 98 4.60 -4.74 16.70
C GLU A 98 3.49 -4.57 17.74
N ALA A 99 3.78 -3.87 18.84
CA ALA A 99 2.78 -3.56 19.87
C ALA A 99 1.61 -2.72 19.33
N LEU A 100 1.89 -1.76 18.44
CA LEU A 100 0.86 -0.95 17.78
C LEU A 100 0.02 -1.77 16.80
N TYR A 101 0.61 -2.69 16.03
CA TYR A 101 -0.18 -3.59 15.17
C TYR A 101 -1.08 -4.53 15.98
N HIS A 102 -0.64 -4.96 17.16
CA HIS A 102 -1.50 -5.68 18.10
C HIS A 102 -2.64 -4.80 18.65
N LEU A 103 -2.36 -3.54 18.97
CA LEU A 103 -3.39 -2.58 19.37
C LEU A 103 -4.39 -2.33 18.24
N ALA A 104 -3.93 -2.20 16.99
CA ALA A 104 -4.79 -2.04 15.83
C ALA A 104 -5.77 -3.21 15.68
N LEU A 105 -5.27 -4.45 15.84
CA LEU A 105 -6.14 -5.63 15.85
C LEU A 105 -7.18 -5.59 16.98
N ALA A 106 -6.79 -5.14 18.18
CA ALA A 106 -7.71 -4.99 19.30
C ALA A 106 -8.82 -3.97 19.00
N GLU A 107 -8.47 -2.81 18.45
CA GLU A 107 -9.43 -1.78 18.01
C GLU A 107 -10.34 -2.29 16.87
N ALA A 108 -9.80 -3.09 15.94
CA ALA A 108 -10.58 -3.69 14.86
C ALA A 108 -11.62 -4.71 15.35
N THR A 109 -11.35 -5.39 16.47
CA THR A 109 -12.26 -6.33 17.13
C THR A 109 -13.12 -5.71 18.24
N GLN A 110 -13.10 -4.37 18.37
CA GLN A 110 -13.88 -3.70 19.40
C GLN A 110 -15.37 -3.99 19.22
N GLY A 111 -15.99 -4.62 20.23
CA GLY A 111 -17.41 -4.99 20.19
C GLY A 111 -17.72 -6.33 19.53
N VAL A 112 -16.71 -7.10 19.11
CA VAL A 112 -16.86 -8.47 18.62
C VAL A 112 -16.83 -9.46 19.79
N ASP A 113 -17.68 -10.50 19.74
CA ASP A 113 -17.63 -11.59 20.71
C ASP A 113 -16.38 -12.46 20.49
N MET A 114 -15.45 -12.40 21.45
CA MET A 114 -14.20 -13.14 21.42
C MET A 114 -14.37 -14.64 21.72
N SER A 115 -15.59 -15.12 22.02
CA SER A 115 -15.89 -16.55 22.11
C SER A 115 -15.67 -17.27 20.76
N GLN A 116 -15.89 -16.55 19.65
CA GLN A 116 -15.63 -16.99 18.29
C GLN A 116 -14.79 -15.93 17.57
N PRO A 117 -13.47 -15.88 17.83
CA PRO A 117 -12.63 -14.81 17.30
C PRO A 117 -12.57 -14.86 15.77
N PRO A 118 -12.59 -13.70 15.09
CA PRO A 118 -12.56 -13.61 13.62
C PRO A 118 -11.22 -14.05 13.03
N TYR A 119 -10.17 -14.15 13.86
CA TYR A 119 -8.86 -14.65 13.48
C TYR A 119 -8.21 -15.41 14.64
N ASN A 120 -7.21 -16.24 14.34
CA ASN A 120 -6.42 -16.91 15.37
C ASN A 120 -5.39 -15.92 15.97
N PRO A 121 -5.40 -15.65 17.29
CA PRO A 121 -4.54 -14.63 17.90
C PRO A 121 -3.03 -14.94 17.83
N LYS A 122 -2.64 -16.20 17.58
CA LYS A 122 -1.23 -16.60 17.45
C LYS A 122 -0.71 -16.52 16.01
N THR A 123 -1.55 -16.91 15.05
CA THR A 123 -1.15 -17.02 13.64
C THR A 123 -1.70 -15.92 12.75
N PHE A 124 -2.67 -15.14 13.24
CA PHE A 124 -3.41 -14.10 12.51
C PHE A 124 -4.18 -14.60 11.28
N VAL A 125 -4.33 -15.91 11.13
CA VAL A 125 -5.14 -16.54 10.09
C VAL A 125 -6.62 -16.31 10.38
N LEU A 126 -7.36 -15.83 9.39
CA LEU A 126 -8.80 -15.59 9.50
C LEU A 126 -9.58 -16.88 9.71
N ASN A 127 -10.63 -16.83 10.54
CA ASN A 127 -11.46 -17.99 10.87
C ASN A 127 -12.73 -18.01 10.03
N GLU A 128 -12.87 -19.01 9.18
CA GLU A 128 -14.05 -19.19 8.31
C GLU A 128 -15.35 -19.45 9.07
N LYS A 129 -15.27 -20.00 10.30
CA LYS A 129 -16.44 -20.31 11.10
C LYS A 129 -17.07 -19.09 11.76
N ALA A 130 -16.33 -17.99 11.87
CA ALA A 130 -16.78 -16.76 12.53
C ALA A 130 -17.64 -15.87 11.61
N GLY A 131 -17.84 -16.25 10.35
CA GLY A 131 -18.58 -15.47 9.35
C GLY A 131 -17.66 -14.56 8.52
N LEU A 132 -18.27 -13.63 7.78
CA LEU A 132 -17.52 -12.69 6.94
C LEU A 132 -16.80 -11.65 7.81
N PRO A 133 -15.48 -11.46 7.64
CA PRO A 133 -14.72 -10.49 8.43
C PRO A 133 -15.12 -9.05 8.09
N SER A 134 -15.06 -8.17 9.08
CA SER A 134 -15.27 -6.73 8.88
C SER A 134 -14.11 -6.09 8.11
N GLN A 135 -14.35 -4.93 7.49
CA GLN A 135 -13.29 -4.17 6.82
C GLN A 135 -12.14 -3.85 7.77
N ASN A 136 -12.45 -3.48 9.02
CA ASN A 136 -11.44 -3.15 10.02
C ASN A 136 -10.51 -4.34 10.31
N VAL A 137 -11.06 -5.56 10.39
CA VAL A 137 -10.26 -6.78 10.58
C VAL A 137 -9.41 -7.07 9.35
N LEU A 138 -9.97 -6.94 8.14
CA LEU A 138 -9.22 -7.14 6.90
C LEU A 138 -8.03 -6.18 6.79
N ASP A 139 -8.23 -4.90 7.08
CA ASP A 139 -7.17 -3.88 7.02
C ASP A 139 -6.10 -4.12 8.09
N ALA A 140 -6.49 -4.39 9.34
CA ALA A 140 -5.56 -4.65 10.43
C ALA A 140 -4.71 -5.92 10.22
N VAL A 141 -5.34 -7.02 9.77
CA VAL A 141 -4.64 -8.27 9.48
C VAL A 141 -3.74 -8.13 8.26
N THR A 142 -4.15 -7.37 7.23
CA THR A 142 -3.29 -7.05 6.08
C THR A 142 -2.06 -6.27 6.52
N ALA A 143 -2.22 -5.25 7.37
CA ALA A 143 -1.10 -4.47 7.87
C ALA A 143 -0.13 -5.31 8.74
N MET A 144 -0.66 -6.19 9.59
CA MET A 144 0.16 -7.15 10.35
C MET A 144 0.93 -8.11 9.42
N ALA A 145 0.29 -8.62 8.36
CA ALA A 145 0.96 -9.47 7.37
C ALA A 145 2.12 -8.73 6.69
N ASN A 146 1.90 -7.49 6.28
CA ASN A 146 2.92 -6.61 5.68
C ASN A 146 4.09 -6.38 6.64
N PHE A 147 3.80 -6.10 7.92
CA PHE A 147 4.83 -5.95 8.95
C PHE A 147 5.68 -7.21 9.12
N LYS A 148 5.05 -8.40 9.20
CA LYS A 148 5.77 -9.68 9.32
C LYS A 148 6.63 -9.96 8.07
N ALA A 149 6.10 -9.70 6.87
CA ALA A 149 6.83 -9.85 5.62
C ALA A 149 8.06 -8.92 5.56
N ARG A 150 7.88 -7.63 5.87
CA ARG A 150 8.96 -6.63 5.90
C ARG A 150 10.01 -6.91 6.97
N SER A 151 9.61 -7.51 8.09
CA SER A 151 10.51 -7.95 9.16
C SER A 151 11.28 -9.24 8.83
N GLY A 152 11.13 -9.80 7.62
CA GLY A 152 11.78 -11.04 7.18
C GLY A 152 11.12 -12.33 7.67
N LYS A 153 9.99 -12.25 8.39
CA LYS A 153 9.22 -13.42 8.88
C LYS A 153 8.24 -13.91 7.80
N VAL A 154 8.75 -14.21 6.61
CA VAL A 154 7.94 -14.56 5.42
C VAL A 154 7.12 -15.84 5.60
N ASP A 155 7.63 -16.83 6.34
CA ASP A 155 6.93 -18.08 6.63
C ASP A 155 5.65 -17.87 7.45
N ALA A 156 5.66 -16.86 8.33
CA ALA A 156 4.49 -16.47 9.11
C ALA A 156 3.51 -15.60 8.30
N ALA A 157 4.02 -14.81 7.35
CA ALA A 157 3.21 -13.89 6.54
C ALA A 157 2.39 -14.61 5.46
N LEU A 158 2.97 -15.61 4.79
CA LEU A 158 2.32 -16.36 3.70
C LEU A 158 0.94 -16.95 4.07
N PRO A 159 0.78 -17.71 5.18
CA PRO A 159 -0.54 -18.24 5.55
C PRO A 159 -1.56 -17.14 5.88
N ILE A 160 -1.11 -15.98 6.37
CA ILE A 160 -1.98 -14.83 6.62
C ILE A 160 -2.51 -14.27 5.30
N TYR A 161 -1.62 -14.03 4.32
CA TYR A 161 -2.03 -13.56 2.98
C TYR A 161 -2.97 -14.53 2.26
N LEU A 162 -2.71 -15.83 2.34
CA LEU A 162 -3.60 -16.84 1.78
C LEU A 162 -4.99 -16.80 2.44
N SER A 163 -5.04 -16.62 3.77
CA SER A 163 -6.31 -16.50 4.49
C SER A 163 -7.08 -15.22 4.13
N LEU A 164 -6.38 -14.09 3.94
CA LEU A 164 -6.95 -12.82 3.47
C LEU A 164 -7.50 -12.95 2.05
N LEU A 165 -6.73 -13.54 1.13
CA LEU A 165 -7.15 -13.74 -0.25
C LEU A 165 -8.38 -14.63 -0.31
N LYS A 166 -8.40 -15.71 0.48
CA LYS A 166 -9.57 -16.57 0.61
C LYS A 166 -10.77 -15.74 1.10
N ALA A 167 -10.65 -15.06 2.24
CA ALA A 167 -11.75 -14.28 2.81
C ALA A 167 -12.33 -13.25 1.82
N ARG A 168 -11.48 -12.52 1.09
CA ARG A 168 -11.92 -11.55 0.07
C ARG A 168 -12.66 -12.20 -1.10
N ARG A 169 -12.21 -13.36 -1.57
CA ARG A 169 -12.89 -14.11 -2.63
C ARG A 169 -14.27 -14.64 -2.23
N TYR A 170 -14.51 -14.85 -0.93
CA TYR A 170 -15.80 -15.28 -0.38
C TYR A 170 -16.79 -14.12 -0.13
N LEU A 171 -16.38 -12.86 -0.33
CA LEU A 171 -17.28 -11.71 -0.19
C LEU A 171 -18.39 -11.72 -1.24
N PRO A 172 -19.58 -11.18 -0.92
CA PRO A 172 -20.70 -11.08 -1.86
C PRO A 172 -20.36 -10.13 -3.01
N ASN A 173 -20.77 -10.45 -4.25
CA ASN A 173 -20.56 -9.57 -5.41
C ASN A 173 -21.50 -8.36 -5.45
N ASP A 174 -22.65 -8.47 -4.80
CA ASP A 174 -23.66 -7.41 -4.83
C ASP A 174 -23.43 -6.42 -3.68
N PRO A 175 -23.57 -5.10 -3.94
CA PRO A 175 -23.49 -4.11 -2.88
C PRO A 175 -24.60 -4.36 -1.85
N PRO A 176 -24.34 -4.11 -0.56
CA PRO A 176 -25.40 -4.16 0.43
C PRO A 176 -26.51 -3.18 0.03
N PRO A 177 -27.80 -3.52 0.27
CA PRO A 177 -28.92 -2.68 -0.10
C PRO A 177 -28.73 -1.32 0.58
N THR A 178 -28.40 -0.31 -0.23
CA THR A 178 -28.16 1.04 0.26
C THR A 178 -29.50 1.54 0.77
N VAL A 179 -29.57 1.92 2.05
CA VAL A 179 -30.68 2.73 2.54
C VAL A 179 -30.52 4.08 1.86
N GLN A 180 -31.01 4.20 0.63
CA GLN A 180 -31.07 5.48 -0.05
C GLN A 180 -31.95 6.37 0.82
N LEU A 181 -31.30 7.30 1.52
CA LEU A 181 -31.97 8.46 2.06
C LEU A 181 -32.67 9.11 0.88
N LYS A 182 -33.99 8.90 0.78
CA LYS A 182 -34.83 9.46 -0.27
C LYS A 182 -34.49 10.94 -0.37
N THR A 183 -33.77 11.33 -1.41
CA THR A 183 -33.51 12.73 -1.72
C THR A 183 -34.86 13.36 -1.93
N LYS A 184 -35.32 14.10 -0.91
CA LYS A 184 -36.58 14.84 -0.99
C LYS A 184 -36.45 15.79 -2.18
N SER A 185 -37.43 15.75 -3.09
CA SER A 185 -37.53 16.70 -4.18
C SER A 185 -37.55 18.12 -3.59
N HIS A 186 -36.46 18.85 -3.77
CA HIS A 186 -36.32 20.21 -3.25
C HIS A 186 -37.11 21.18 -4.12
N SER A 187 -38.05 21.89 -3.50
CA SER A 187 -38.81 22.97 -4.15
C SER A 187 -37.86 24.09 -4.61
N VAL A 188 -38.27 24.92 -5.57
CA VAL A 188 -37.44 26.03 -6.07
C VAL A 188 -37.06 27.00 -4.93
N LEU A 189 -37.94 27.17 -3.95
CA LEU A 189 -37.68 27.93 -2.72
C LEU A 189 -36.60 27.29 -1.83
N ASP A 190 -36.55 25.96 -1.75
CA ASP A 190 -35.51 25.25 -0.99
C ASP A 190 -34.13 25.40 -1.62
N LYS A 191 -34.04 25.50 -2.95
CA LYS A 191 -32.76 25.73 -3.65
C LYS A 191 -32.19 27.12 -3.35
N VAL A 192 -33.05 28.15 -3.31
CA VAL A 192 -32.65 29.51 -2.93
C VAL A 192 -32.26 29.55 -1.45
N ALA A 193 -33.05 28.93 -0.56
CA ALA A 193 -32.71 28.83 0.86
C ALA A 193 -31.37 28.10 1.07
N LYS A 194 -31.09 27.03 0.32
CA LYS A 194 -29.81 26.28 0.37
C LYS A 194 -28.60 27.04 -0.17
N THR A 195 -28.80 28.08 -0.98
CA THR A 195 -27.69 28.94 -1.42
C THR A 195 -27.26 29.92 -0.33
N PHE A 196 -28.19 30.27 0.59
CA PHE A 196 -27.93 31.17 1.71
C PHE A 196 -27.76 30.43 3.06
N SER A 197 -28.08 29.14 3.14
CA SER A 197 -27.78 28.30 4.30
C SER A 197 -26.43 27.62 4.17
N GLN A 198 -25.81 27.32 5.30
CA GLN A 198 -24.60 26.50 5.35
C GLN A 198 -24.87 25.14 4.68
N ALA A 199 -23.90 24.66 3.88
CA ALA A 199 -23.98 23.34 3.28
C ALA A 199 -24.15 22.27 4.38
N ASP A 200 -25.01 21.29 4.12
CA ASP A 200 -25.18 20.13 5.01
C ASP A 200 -23.80 19.50 5.25
N TYR A 201 -23.49 19.19 6.51
CA TYR A 201 -22.24 18.53 6.85
C TYR A 201 -22.14 17.19 6.08
N PRO A 202 -20.98 16.87 5.48
CA PRO A 202 -20.85 15.62 4.74
C PRO A 202 -21.19 14.42 5.64
N PRO A 203 -21.75 13.33 5.06
CA PRO A 203 -22.03 12.14 5.85
C PRO A 203 -20.74 11.66 6.54
N PRO A 204 -20.84 11.10 7.76
CA PRO A 204 -19.67 10.56 8.43
C PRO A 204 -19.03 9.44 7.58
N PRO A 205 -17.71 9.27 7.65
CA PRO A 205 -17.02 8.19 6.96
C PRO A 205 -17.54 6.82 7.44
N PRO A 206 -17.41 5.76 6.61
CA PRO A 206 -17.83 4.43 6.99
C PRO A 206 -17.04 3.92 8.21
N ASP A 207 -17.72 3.28 9.15
CA ASP A 207 -17.13 2.78 10.39
C ASP A 207 -16.34 1.46 10.22
N GLY A 208 -16.42 0.83 9.05
CA GLY A 208 -15.65 -0.38 8.72
C GLY A 208 -15.97 -1.63 9.56
N THR A 209 -17.02 -1.58 10.39
CA THR A 209 -17.49 -2.70 11.22
C THR A 209 -18.29 -3.74 10.45
N GLN A 210 -18.80 -3.39 9.27
CA GLN A 210 -19.50 -4.31 8.38
C GLN A 210 -18.52 -5.00 7.43
N PRO A 211 -18.82 -6.23 6.97
CA PRO A 211 -18.05 -6.87 5.93
C PRO A 211 -18.18 -6.08 4.62
N PRO A 212 -17.07 -5.84 3.89
CA PRO A 212 -17.17 -5.27 2.55
C PRO A 212 -17.85 -6.25 1.59
N TRP A 213 -18.28 -5.71 0.46
CA TRP A 213 -18.69 -6.51 -0.69
C TRP A 213 -17.56 -6.49 -1.73
N ARG A 214 -17.54 -7.48 -2.62
CA ARG A 214 -16.50 -7.72 -3.62
C ARG A 214 -16.54 -6.70 -4.77
N SER A 215 -16.33 -5.45 -4.40
CA SER A 215 -16.25 -4.28 -5.27
C SER A 215 -15.00 -4.33 -6.15
N ARG A 216 -14.91 -3.39 -7.11
CA ARG A 216 -13.68 -3.25 -7.92
C ARG A 216 -12.46 -2.95 -7.05
N HIS A 217 -12.62 -2.17 -5.97
CA HIS A 217 -11.54 -1.90 -5.00
C HIS A 217 -11.05 -3.20 -4.36
N GLU A 218 -11.98 -4.04 -3.88
CA GLU A 218 -11.65 -5.33 -3.27
C GLU A 218 -10.96 -6.29 -4.25
N ARG A 219 -11.36 -6.28 -5.52
CA ARG A 219 -10.68 -7.05 -6.58
C ARG A 219 -9.26 -6.55 -6.85
N CYS A 220 -9.01 -5.24 -6.77
CA CYS A 220 -7.65 -4.69 -6.82
C CYS A 220 -6.82 -5.14 -5.61
N GLN A 221 -7.44 -5.23 -4.42
CA GLN A 221 -6.77 -5.76 -3.22
C GLN A 221 -6.51 -7.28 -3.32
N GLU A 222 -7.37 -8.05 -3.99
CA GLU A 222 -7.09 -9.47 -4.31
C GLU A 222 -5.88 -9.62 -5.25
N ALA A 223 -5.72 -8.70 -6.21
CA ALA A 223 -4.56 -8.67 -7.08
C ALA A 223 -3.28 -8.36 -6.29
N SER A 224 -3.30 -7.37 -5.39
CA SER A 224 -2.12 -7.05 -4.56
C SER A 224 -1.73 -8.19 -3.62
N LEU A 225 -2.72 -8.89 -3.03
CA LEU A 225 -2.46 -10.08 -2.22
C LEU A 225 -1.83 -11.20 -3.06
N SER A 226 -2.34 -11.45 -4.27
CA SER A 226 -1.78 -12.44 -5.20
C SER A 226 -0.33 -12.11 -5.58
N LEU A 227 -0.03 -10.82 -5.76
CA LEU A 227 1.33 -10.33 -6.03
C LEU A 227 2.28 -10.62 -4.86
N TRP A 228 1.90 -10.27 -3.63
CA TRP A 228 2.72 -10.54 -2.45
C TRP A 228 2.93 -12.05 -2.21
N ILE A 229 1.89 -12.87 -2.43
CA ILE A 229 2.01 -14.33 -2.38
C ILE A 229 3.01 -14.81 -3.43
N GLY A 230 2.92 -14.31 -4.67
CA GLY A 230 3.83 -14.66 -5.76
C GLY A 230 5.29 -14.30 -5.45
N GLU A 231 5.54 -13.11 -4.89
CA GLU A 231 6.87 -12.70 -4.44
C GLU A 231 7.44 -13.61 -3.36
N ILE A 232 6.64 -13.93 -2.34
CA ILE A 232 7.07 -14.81 -1.25
C ILE A 232 7.40 -16.19 -1.83
N LEU A 233 6.49 -16.81 -2.59
CA LEU A 233 6.70 -18.14 -3.18
C LEU A 233 7.94 -18.18 -4.08
N PHE A 234 8.14 -17.14 -4.90
CA PHE A 234 9.31 -17.03 -5.77
C PHE A 234 10.62 -16.95 -4.99
N SER A 235 10.60 -16.28 -3.84
CA SER A 235 11.78 -16.10 -3.00
C SER A 235 12.09 -17.30 -2.10
N THR A 236 11.08 -18.09 -1.69
CA THR A 236 11.25 -19.12 -0.65
C THR A 236 11.16 -20.56 -1.17
N SER A 237 10.12 -20.92 -1.91
CA SER A 237 9.75 -22.32 -2.15
C SER A 237 9.78 -22.73 -3.62
N SER A 238 9.01 -22.04 -4.47
CA SER A 238 8.77 -22.43 -5.86
C SER A 238 8.80 -21.21 -6.77
N LYS A 239 9.84 -21.13 -7.61
CA LYS A 239 10.04 -20.02 -8.54
C LYS A 239 9.00 -20.00 -9.65
N ASP A 240 8.64 -21.16 -10.19
CA ASP A 240 7.63 -21.26 -11.24
C ASP A 240 6.24 -20.89 -10.71
N ASP A 241 5.87 -21.35 -9.50
CA ASP A 241 4.60 -20.97 -8.88
C ASP A 241 4.60 -19.48 -8.53
N GLY A 242 5.66 -18.96 -7.92
CA GLY A 242 5.74 -17.53 -7.60
C GLY A 242 5.59 -16.63 -8.84
N LEU A 243 6.16 -17.07 -9.97
CA LEU A 243 6.00 -16.39 -11.26
C LEU A 243 4.58 -16.47 -11.80
N SER A 244 3.90 -17.62 -11.70
CA SER A 244 2.52 -17.78 -12.18
C SER A 244 1.54 -16.92 -11.37
N TRP A 245 1.68 -16.90 -10.04
CA TRP A 245 0.91 -16.00 -9.17
C TRP A 245 1.12 -14.53 -9.51
N THR A 246 2.35 -14.14 -9.84
CA THR A 246 2.67 -12.77 -10.25
C THR A 246 1.99 -12.41 -11.58
N ARG A 247 1.97 -13.32 -12.57
CA ARG A 247 1.25 -13.12 -13.85
C ARG A 247 -0.25 -12.94 -13.63
N ASP A 248 -0.85 -13.83 -12.86
CA ASP A 248 -2.28 -13.78 -12.56
C ASP A 248 -2.65 -12.46 -11.87
N SER A 249 -1.79 -11.97 -10.97
CA SER A 249 -2.01 -10.67 -10.31
C SER A 249 -2.01 -9.49 -11.29
N VAL A 250 -1.10 -9.50 -12.26
CA VAL A 250 -1.00 -8.48 -13.32
C VAL A 250 -2.22 -8.53 -14.22
N ASP A 251 -2.66 -9.73 -14.62
CA ASP A 251 -3.85 -9.92 -15.46
C ASP A 251 -5.12 -9.38 -14.78
N VAL A 252 -5.32 -9.71 -13.49
CA VAL A 252 -6.47 -9.20 -12.73
C VAL A 252 -6.42 -7.68 -12.59
N ALA A 253 -5.26 -7.10 -12.24
CA ALA A 253 -5.11 -5.66 -12.10
C ALA A 253 -5.36 -4.91 -13.42
N GLU A 254 -4.85 -5.44 -14.54
CA GLU A 254 -5.09 -4.88 -15.87
C GLU A 254 -6.57 -4.96 -16.26
N GLU A 255 -7.23 -6.10 -16.04
CA GLU A 255 -8.65 -6.29 -16.33
C GLU A 255 -9.52 -5.29 -15.55
N GLN A 256 -9.25 -5.14 -14.24
CA GLN A 256 -10.00 -4.20 -13.41
C GLN A 256 -9.82 -2.75 -13.88
N LEU A 257 -8.60 -2.33 -14.25
CA LEU A 257 -8.35 -0.99 -14.77
C LEU A 257 -9.03 -0.73 -16.11
N ARG A 258 -9.07 -1.72 -17.01
CA ARG A 258 -9.77 -1.60 -18.29
C ARG A 258 -11.29 -1.50 -18.13
N ASN A 259 -11.84 -2.17 -17.12
CA ASN A 259 -13.27 -2.17 -16.82
C ASN A 259 -13.72 -0.96 -15.97
N MET A 260 -12.79 -0.10 -15.54
CA MET A 260 -13.09 1.14 -14.84
C MET A 260 -13.31 2.29 -15.82
N ASP A 261 -14.54 2.81 -15.88
CA ASP A 261 -14.84 4.04 -16.64
C ASP A 261 -14.12 5.25 -16.03
N LEU A 262 -13.49 6.05 -16.88
CA LEU A 262 -12.70 7.24 -16.49
C LEU A 262 -13.50 8.32 -15.73
N LEU A 263 -14.84 8.31 -15.82
CA LEU A 263 -15.73 9.35 -15.30
C LEU A 263 -16.47 8.96 -14.00
N THR A 264 -16.55 7.67 -13.68
CA THR A 264 -17.31 7.13 -12.53
C THR A 264 -16.46 6.25 -11.62
N ALA A 265 -15.18 6.07 -11.94
CA ALA A 265 -14.29 5.23 -11.16
C ALA A 265 -14.03 5.79 -9.76
N ASP A 266 -14.12 4.90 -8.78
CA ASP A 266 -13.57 5.12 -7.45
C ASP A 266 -12.06 5.35 -7.57
N ASN A 267 -11.62 6.58 -7.25
CA ASN A 267 -10.23 6.99 -7.33
C ASN A 267 -9.32 6.08 -6.48
N ALA A 268 -9.82 5.57 -5.35
CA ALA A 268 -9.06 4.67 -4.50
C ALA A 268 -8.82 3.31 -5.17
N ALA A 269 -9.86 2.71 -5.78
CA ALA A 269 -9.74 1.47 -6.55
C ALA A 269 -8.77 1.62 -7.72
N LYS A 270 -8.85 2.73 -8.46
CA LYS A 270 -7.95 3.03 -9.58
C LYS A 270 -6.49 3.13 -9.12
N ALA A 271 -6.23 3.84 -8.03
CA ALA A 271 -4.90 3.97 -7.46
C ALA A 271 -4.32 2.61 -7.05
N THR A 272 -5.05 1.80 -6.28
CA THR A 272 -4.59 0.49 -5.81
C THR A 272 -4.28 -0.46 -6.98
N CYS A 273 -5.16 -0.54 -7.99
CA CYS A 273 -4.90 -1.40 -9.14
C CYS A 273 -3.69 -0.93 -9.96
N ARG A 274 -3.46 0.39 -10.08
CA ARG A 274 -2.28 0.93 -10.78
C ARG A 274 -0.99 0.61 -10.06
N GLU A 275 -0.96 0.81 -8.75
CA GLU A 275 0.17 0.44 -7.92
C GLU A 275 0.47 -1.05 -8.07
N CYS A 276 -0.56 -1.90 -7.99
CA CYS A 276 -0.42 -3.34 -8.20
C CYS A 276 0.09 -3.70 -9.61
N LEU A 277 -0.44 -3.07 -10.67
CA LEU A 277 -0.02 -3.32 -12.04
C LEU A 277 1.44 -2.90 -12.27
N SER A 278 1.81 -1.72 -11.78
CA SER A 278 3.17 -1.19 -11.93
C SER A 278 4.19 -2.02 -11.15
N ALA A 279 3.89 -2.37 -9.90
CA ALA A 279 4.72 -3.25 -9.08
C ALA A 279 4.79 -4.66 -9.67
N GLY A 280 3.65 -5.21 -10.10
CA GLY A 280 3.56 -6.56 -10.68
C GLY A 280 4.39 -6.73 -11.95
N LEU A 281 4.33 -5.77 -12.88
CA LEU A 281 5.15 -5.79 -14.09
C LEU A 281 6.65 -5.64 -13.78
N ALA A 282 7.00 -4.76 -12.83
CA ALA A 282 8.38 -4.59 -12.40
C ALA A 282 8.93 -5.87 -11.73
N ASN A 283 8.13 -6.52 -10.90
CA ASN A 283 8.48 -7.75 -10.22
C ASN A 283 8.58 -8.92 -11.19
N TRP A 284 7.62 -9.06 -12.11
CA TRP A 284 7.66 -10.07 -13.16
C TRP A 284 8.95 -9.94 -14.00
N GLY A 285 9.29 -8.73 -14.45
CA GLY A 285 10.55 -8.49 -15.17
C GLY A 285 11.79 -8.89 -14.37
N LYS A 286 11.84 -8.56 -13.06
CA LYS A 286 12.94 -8.98 -12.17
C LYS A 286 13.02 -10.49 -12.00
N MET A 287 11.88 -11.17 -11.84
CA MET A 287 11.80 -12.63 -11.68
C MET A 287 12.32 -13.34 -12.94
N VAL A 288 11.86 -12.93 -14.12
CA VAL A 288 12.32 -13.48 -15.42
C VAL A 288 13.81 -13.26 -15.60
N ASN A 289 14.32 -12.05 -15.34
CA ASN A 289 15.74 -11.75 -15.44
C ASN A 289 16.60 -12.58 -14.48
N LYS A 290 16.07 -12.89 -13.29
CA LYS A 290 16.77 -13.75 -12.33
C LYS A 290 16.82 -15.20 -12.82
N LEU A 291 15.70 -15.73 -13.34
CA LEU A 291 15.64 -17.07 -13.89
C LEU A 291 16.55 -17.25 -15.11
N ALA A 292 16.55 -16.29 -16.03
CA ALA A 292 17.46 -16.29 -17.18
C ALA A 292 18.94 -16.40 -16.75
N LYS A 293 19.37 -15.55 -15.80
CA LYS A 293 20.74 -15.58 -15.27
C LYS A 293 21.07 -16.88 -14.54
N GLU A 294 20.15 -17.41 -13.76
CA GLU A 294 20.37 -18.66 -13.04
C GLU A 294 20.53 -19.85 -14.00
N GLU A 295 19.77 -19.87 -15.09
CA GLU A 295 19.90 -20.90 -16.13
C GLU A 295 21.18 -20.75 -16.95
N GLU A 296 21.58 -19.53 -17.35
CA GLU A 296 22.88 -19.28 -17.98
C GLU A 296 24.04 -19.81 -17.11
N LEU A 297 23.98 -19.54 -15.80
CA LEU A 297 24.97 -20.04 -14.85
C LEU A 297 24.94 -21.56 -14.71
N GLN A 298 23.76 -22.20 -14.80
CA GLN A 298 23.66 -23.66 -14.79
C GLN A 298 24.22 -24.28 -16.08
N GLN A 299 23.94 -23.68 -17.24
CA GLN A 299 24.46 -24.13 -18.53
C GLN A 299 25.98 -23.99 -18.60
N ALA A 300 26.54 -22.87 -18.13
CA ALA A 300 27.99 -22.66 -18.05
C ALA A 300 28.68 -23.67 -17.11
N LYS A 301 28.03 -24.03 -16.01
CA LYS A 301 28.53 -25.09 -15.10
C LYS A 301 28.44 -26.47 -15.75
N ALA A 302 27.35 -26.78 -16.44
CA ALA A 302 27.15 -28.05 -17.14
C ALA A 302 28.13 -28.22 -18.31
N SER A 303 28.42 -27.17 -19.09
CA SER A 303 29.39 -27.19 -20.19
C SER A 303 30.83 -27.38 -19.71
N THR A 304 31.13 -26.98 -18.47
CA THR A 304 32.45 -27.17 -17.86
C THR A 304 32.62 -28.59 -17.29
N GLN A 305 31.53 -29.30 -16.99
CA GLN A 305 31.52 -30.68 -16.48
C GLN A 305 31.28 -31.75 -17.57
N SER A 306 30.82 -31.36 -18.77
CA SER A 306 30.56 -32.30 -19.87
C SER A 306 31.85 -32.72 -20.59
N GLY A 307 32.52 -33.72 -20.04
CA GLY A 307 33.59 -34.47 -20.72
C GLY A 307 33.06 -35.35 -21.85
N VAL A 308 33.56 -35.12 -23.07
CA VAL A 308 33.74 -36.05 -24.22
C VAL A 308 32.54 -36.86 -24.78
N PHE A 309 31.37 -36.93 -24.14
CA PHE A 309 30.27 -37.83 -24.59
C PHE A 309 28.94 -37.17 -25.04
N SER A 310 28.89 -35.85 -25.28
CA SER A 310 27.64 -35.13 -25.61
C SER A 310 27.33 -35.00 -27.12
N PHE A 311 27.72 -35.97 -27.95
CA PHE A 311 27.50 -35.88 -29.40
C PHE A 311 26.14 -36.41 -29.89
N TRP A 312 25.34 -37.08 -29.06
CA TRP A 312 24.14 -37.84 -29.52
C TRP A 312 22.79 -37.52 -28.84
N SER A 313 22.68 -36.43 -28.09
CA SER A 313 21.38 -35.98 -27.56
C SER A 313 20.88 -34.75 -28.34
N ALA A 314 19.78 -34.91 -29.07
CA ALA A 314 19.05 -33.83 -29.71
C ALA A 314 18.81 -32.69 -28.71
N THR A 315 19.31 -31.50 -29.05
CA THR A 315 19.19 -30.28 -28.26
C THR A 315 17.69 -29.94 -28.13
N PRO A 316 17.11 -29.90 -26.93
CA PRO A 316 15.80 -29.27 -26.74
C PRO A 316 15.90 -27.79 -27.17
N PRO A 317 14.79 -27.14 -27.57
CA PRO A 317 14.79 -25.72 -27.90
C PRO A 317 15.50 -24.94 -26.79
N SER A 318 16.41 -24.04 -27.18
CA SER A 318 17.35 -23.45 -26.24
C SER A 318 16.59 -22.74 -25.12
N ALA A 319 16.97 -23.00 -23.87
CA ALA A 319 16.33 -22.41 -22.69
C ALA A 319 16.42 -20.87 -22.69
N GLU A 320 17.41 -20.32 -23.40
CA GLU A 320 17.55 -18.89 -23.67
C GLU A 320 16.35 -18.34 -24.46
N ASP A 321 15.75 -19.12 -25.36
CA ASP A 321 14.56 -18.70 -26.12
C ASP A 321 13.30 -18.56 -25.24
N ARG A 322 13.19 -19.32 -24.13
CA ARG A 322 12.01 -19.24 -23.23
C ARG A 322 11.98 -17.94 -22.46
N TRP A 323 13.07 -17.60 -21.77
CA TRP A 323 13.09 -16.42 -20.89
C TRP A 323 13.21 -15.12 -21.67
N THR A 324 13.87 -15.14 -22.83
CA THR A 324 13.87 -13.99 -23.75
C THR A 324 12.48 -13.71 -24.33
N ALA A 325 11.71 -14.75 -24.67
CA ALA A 325 10.32 -14.60 -25.09
C ALA A 325 9.45 -14.01 -23.96
N GLU A 326 9.61 -14.51 -22.73
CA GLU A 326 8.91 -13.98 -21.55
C GLU A 326 9.28 -12.53 -21.25
N GLU A 327 10.57 -12.18 -21.36
CA GLU A 327 11.01 -10.80 -21.18
C GLU A 327 10.41 -9.88 -22.25
N ALA A 328 10.33 -10.34 -23.50
CA ALA A 328 9.66 -9.62 -24.57
C ALA A 328 8.16 -9.41 -24.28
N VAL A 329 7.47 -10.41 -23.71
CA VAL A 329 6.07 -10.29 -23.26
C VAL A 329 5.95 -9.23 -22.16
N VAL A 330 6.85 -9.22 -21.17
CA VAL A 330 6.85 -8.20 -20.11
C VAL A 330 7.05 -6.81 -20.70
N ARG A 331 8.05 -6.63 -21.56
CA ARG A 331 8.33 -5.32 -22.20
C ARG A 331 7.15 -4.82 -23.01
N GLU A 332 6.50 -5.70 -23.78
CA GLU A 332 5.33 -5.35 -24.58
C GLU A 332 4.12 -5.02 -23.70
N ARG A 333 3.91 -5.76 -22.61
CA ARG A 333 2.85 -5.46 -21.64
C ARG A 333 3.08 -4.12 -20.92
N VAL A 334 4.31 -3.80 -20.52
CA VAL A 334 4.67 -2.48 -19.97
C VAL A 334 4.35 -1.38 -20.98
N ARG A 335 4.70 -1.58 -22.26
CA ARG A 335 4.38 -0.62 -23.33
C ARG A 335 2.87 -0.43 -23.49
N ARG A 336 2.09 -1.50 -23.52
CA ARG A 336 0.62 -1.47 -23.71
C ARG A 336 -0.12 -0.89 -22.51
N THR A 337 0.37 -1.12 -21.30
CA THR A 337 -0.31 -0.70 -20.06
C THR A 337 0.13 0.68 -19.59
N ARG A 338 1.10 1.31 -20.28
CA ARG A 338 1.58 2.66 -19.95
C ARG A 338 0.47 3.69 -19.79
N GLU A 339 -0.52 3.70 -20.68
CA GLU A 339 -1.67 4.61 -20.63
C GLU A 339 -2.61 4.35 -19.45
N LEU A 340 -2.63 3.11 -18.93
CA LEU A 340 -3.41 2.76 -17.75
C LEU A 340 -2.69 3.20 -16.47
N ILE A 341 -1.35 3.18 -16.47
CA ILE A 341 -0.49 3.51 -15.33
C ILE A 341 -0.29 5.03 -15.22
N GLU A 342 0.10 5.69 -16.30
CA GLU A 342 0.28 7.13 -16.36
C GLU A 342 -1.10 7.80 -16.46
N ASP A 343 -1.44 8.70 -15.53
CA ASP A 343 -2.60 9.59 -15.74
C ASP A 343 -2.28 10.51 -16.92
N LEU A 344 -2.77 10.15 -18.11
CA LEU A 344 -3.10 11.16 -19.10
C LEU A 344 -4.25 11.97 -18.52
N THR A 345 -3.92 12.95 -17.67
CA THR A 345 -4.82 14.08 -17.49
C THR A 345 -5.01 14.65 -18.90
N PRO A 346 -6.22 14.59 -19.49
CA PRO A 346 -6.44 15.33 -20.72
C PRO A 346 -6.11 16.77 -20.37
N ALA A 347 -5.21 17.40 -21.13
CA ALA A 347 -4.93 18.82 -20.99
C ALA A 347 -6.30 19.51 -20.93
N GLY A 348 -6.67 20.00 -19.74
CA GLY A 348 -7.96 20.64 -19.54
C GLY A 348 -8.11 21.75 -20.58
N PRO A 349 -9.34 22.08 -21.01
CA PRO A 349 -9.54 23.12 -22.01
C PRO A 349 -8.78 24.36 -21.56
N ASN A 350 -7.76 24.72 -22.33
CA ASN A 350 -6.79 25.72 -21.98
C ASN A 350 -7.52 27.07 -22.08
N ILE A 351 -8.09 27.55 -20.98
CA ILE A 351 -8.95 28.75 -20.91
C ILE A 351 -8.20 30.00 -21.44
N ALA A 352 -6.87 29.92 -21.52
CA ALA A 352 -6.01 30.91 -22.17
C ALA A 352 -6.21 31.06 -23.69
N SER A 353 -6.86 30.13 -24.39
CA SER A 353 -7.19 30.27 -25.83
C SER A 353 -8.53 30.97 -26.10
N LEU A 354 -9.37 31.15 -25.08
CA LEU A 354 -10.66 31.86 -25.19
C LEU A 354 -10.57 33.38 -25.02
N PHE A 355 -9.41 33.90 -24.61
CA PHE A 355 -9.15 35.35 -24.44
C PHE A 355 -8.20 35.93 -25.50
N LYS A 356 -7.99 35.24 -26.62
CA LYS A 356 -7.43 35.81 -27.84
C LYS A 356 -8.52 35.86 -28.92
N ALA A 357 -9.38 36.88 -28.83
CA ALA A 357 -10.20 37.37 -29.93
C ALA A 357 -10.10 38.89 -29.95
#